data_AF-A0A7S0BN55-F1
#
_entry.id   AF-A0A7S0BN55-F1
#
_cell.length_a   1.000
_cell.length_b   1.000
_cell.length_c   1.000
_cell.angle_alpha   90.00
_cell.angle_beta   90.00
_cell.angle_gamma   90.00
#
_symmetry.space_group_name_H-M   'P 1'
#
loop_
_entity.id
_entity.type
_entity.pdbx_description
1 polymer ?
#
loop_
_entity_poly.entity_id
_entity_poly.type
_entity_poly.pdbx_seq_one_letter_code
_entity_poly.pdbx_strand_id
1 'polypeptide(L)'
;QLSWMEQQLSQAEKEGEKVYLMSHISPGAKERADNWCPRFLEAFEKLVKKYESTIVAQFYGDHNRNELRVFYDSSNKPISVSFIMPGLTPRRPTLQGSNPVFRQVFFDTSTKALADFQDYVFPLQEANYEWARGNHNDHGWKALPLYTDD
;
A
#
# COMPACT_ATOMS: atom_id res chain seq x y z
N GLN A 1 3.61 -21.30 0.83
CA GLN A 1 3.21 -20.00 1.41
C GLN A 1 1.70 -19.83 1.50
N LEU A 2 0.92 -19.93 0.42
CA LEU A 2 -0.55 -19.76 0.49
C LEU A 2 -1.25 -20.69 1.51
N SER A 3 -0.86 -21.97 1.61
CA SER A 3 -1.41 -22.87 2.63
C SER A 3 -1.09 -22.43 4.06
N TRP A 4 0.10 -21.87 4.29
CA TRP A 4 0.47 -21.31 5.59
C TRP A 4 -0.34 -20.04 5.89
N MET A 5 -0.50 -19.15 4.89
CA MET A 5 -1.35 -17.97 5.02
C MET A 5 -2.79 -18.35 5.38
N GLU A 6 -3.35 -19.38 4.75
CA GLU A 6 -4.69 -19.88 5.10
C GLU A 6 -4.77 -20.38 6.55
N GLN A 7 -3.74 -21.07 7.04
CA GLN A 7 -3.68 -21.52 8.43
C GLN A 7 -3.65 -20.33 9.41
N GLN A 8 -2.83 -19.31 9.13
CA GLN A 8 -2.75 -18.11 9.97
C GLN A 8 -4.06 -17.31 9.97
N LEU A 9 -4.68 -17.12 8.80
CA LEU A 9 -5.96 -16.43 8.69
C LEU A 9 -7.08 -17.20 9.39
N SER A 10 -7.11 -18.53 9.26
CA SER A 10 -8.08 -19.36 9.97
C SER A 10 -7.91 -19.28 11.49
N GLN A 11 -6.68 -19.20 11.98
CA GLN A 11 -6.40 -19.04 13.40
C GLN A 11 -6.84 -17.66 13.90
N ALA A 12 -6.43 -16.59 13.21
CA ALA A 12 -6.83 -15.23 13.54
C ALA A 12 -8.36 -15.08 13.58
N GLU A 13 -9.07 -15.65 12.60
CA GLU A 13 -10.54 -15.63 12.57
C GLU A 13 -11.16 -16.33 13.79
N LYS A 14 -10.62 -17.49 14.20
CA LYS A 14 -11.08 -18.22 15.40
C LYS A 14 -10.82 -17.46 16.69
N GLU A 15 -9.71 -16.72 16.75
CA GLU A 15 -9.30 -15.92 17.90
C GLU A 15 -9.96 -14.52 17.91
N GLY A 16 -10.70 -14.16 16.86
CA GLY A 16 -11.35 -12.86 16.72
C GLY A 16 -10.38 -11.72 16.40
N GLU A 17 -9.17 -12.05 15.92
CA GLU A 17 -8.14 -11.08 15.56
C GLU A 17 -8.40 -10.43 14.21
N LYS A 18 -7.74 -9.29 13.97
CA LYS A 18 -7.72 -8.60 12.68
C LYS A 18 -6.33 -8.65 12.09
N VAL A 19 -6.27 -8.76 10.76
CA VAL A 19 -5.03 -8.99 10.02
C VAL A 19 -4.76 -7.87 9.03
N TYR A 20 -3.55 -7.33 9.09
CA TYR A 20 -2.97 -6.54 8.00
C TYR A 20 -2.10 -7.45 7.14
N LEU A 21 -2.36 -7.48 5.83
CA LEU A 21 -1.49 -8.20 4.89
C LEU A 21 -0.41 -7.26 4.36
N MET A 22 0.83 -7.75 4.30
CA MET A 22 1.95 -6.98 3.76
C MET A 22 2.77 -7.85 2.81
N SER A 23 3.12 -7.33 1.64
CA SER A 23 4.02 -7.98 0.69
C SER A 23 4.71 -6.96 -0.19
N HIS A 24 5.81 -7.32 -0.84
CA HIS A 24 6.51 -6.40 -1.73
C HIS A 24 5.72 -6.14 -3.02
N ILE A 25 5.34 -7.21 -3.74
CA ILE A 25 4.66 -7.14 -5.03
C ILE A 25 3.15 -7.25 -4.81
N SER A 26 2.40 -6.25 -5.26
CA SER A 26 0.93 -6.27 -5.16
C SER A 26 0.30 -7.30 -6.12
N PRO A 27 -0.76 -7.99 -5.70
CA PRO A 27 -1.58 -8.82 -6.58
C PRO A 27 -2.26 -7.97 -7.68
N GLY A 28 -2.57 -8.62 -8.80
CA GLY A 28 -3.14 -7.98 -9.99
C GLY A 28 -2.08 -7.42 -10.94
N ALA A 29 -2.51 -6.66 -11.94
CA ALA A 29 -1.63 -6.17 -13.00
C ALA A 29 -0.80 -4.93 -12.59
N LYS A 30 0.31 -4.72 -13.30
CA LYS A 30 1.09 -3.47 -13.32
C LYS A 30 1.06 -2.91 -14.73
N GLU A 31 0.22 -1.90 -14.95
CA GLU A 31 0.00 -1.20 -16.24
C GLU A 31 -0.30 -2.08 -17.46
N ARG A 32 0.67 -2.91 -17.88
CA ARG A 32 0.70 -3.72 -19.10
C ARG A 32 1.30 -5.13 -18.89
N ALA A 33 1.61 -5.52 -17.65
CA ALA A 33 2.17 -6.83 -17.34
C ALA A 33 1.49 -7.47 -16.12
N ASP A 34 1.34 -8.78 -16.16
CA ASP A 34 0.90 -9.57 -15.02
C ASP A 34 2.03 -9.66 -14.00
N ASN A 35 1.82 -9.15 -12.79
CA ASN A 35 2.81 -9.26 -11.71
C ASN A 35 2.82 -10.65 -11.07
N TRP A 36 1.74 -11.41 -11.25
CA TRP A 36 1.48 -12.65 -10.55
C TRP A 36 1.09 -13.73 -11.56
N CYS A 37 1.58 -14.96 -11.35
CA CYS A 37 1.08 -16.08 -12.12
C CYS A 37 -0.44 -16.24 -11.83
N PRO A 38 -1.30 -16.37 -12.86
CA PRO A 38 -2.75 -16.39 -12.68
C PRO A 38 -3.25 -17.38 -11.63
N ARG A 39 -2.68 -18.59 -11.61
CA ARG A 39 -3.02 -19.61 -10.61
C ARG A 39 -2.78 -19.16 -9.15
N PHE A 40 -1.73 -18.39 -8.89
CA PHE A 40 -1.44 -17.90 -7.53
C PHE A 40 -2.30 -16.67 -7.19
N LEU A 41 -2.60 -15.82 -8.17
CA LEU A 41 -3.52 -14.71 -8.00
C LEU A 41 -4.92 -15.20 -7.63
N GLU A 42 -5.46 -16.15 -8.41
CA GLU A 42 -6.78 -16.74 -8.13
C GLU A 42 -6.84 -17.40 -6.74
N ALA A 43 -5.79 -18.12 -6.35
CA ALA A 43 -5.72 -18.74 -5.04
C ALA A 43 -5.63 -17.70 -3.91
N PHE A 44 -4.87 -16.62 -4.10
CA PHE A 44 -4.80 -15.51 -3.15
C PHE A 44 -6.15 -14.79 -3.01
N GLU A 45 -6.81 -14.45 -4.12
CA GLU A 45 -8.12 -13.78 -4.12
C GLU A 45 -9.19 -14.62 -3.43
N LYS A 46 -9.15 -15.95 -3.60
CA LYS A 46 -10.03 -16.87 -2.85
C LYS A 46 -9.81 -16.77 -1.34
N LEU A 47 -8.56 -16.66 -0.88
CA LEU A 47 -8.27 -16.48 0.55
C LEU A 47 -8.72 -15.10 1.04
N VAL A 48 -8.46 -14.03 0.28
CA VAL A 48 -8.93 -12.67 0.63
C VAL A 48 -10.45 -12.66 0.78
N LYS A 49 -11.17 -13.27 -0.17
CA LYS A 49 -12.63 -13.36 -0.11
C LYS A 49 -13.12 -14.23 1.05
N LYS A 50 -12.48 -15.37 1.30
CA LYS A 50 -12.84 -16.27 2.41
C LYS A 50 -12.71 -15.60 3.76
N TYR A 51 -11.70 -14.75 3.94
CA TYR A 51 -11.36 -14.11 5.21
C TYR A 51 -11.61 -12.59 5.18
N GLU A 52 -12.61 -12.11 4.42
CA GLU A 52 -12.93 -10.68 4.26
C GLU A 52 -13.21 -9.96 5.59
N SER A 53 -13.77 -10.67 6.57
CA SER A 53 -14.08 -10.14 7.90
C SER A 53 -12.85 -10.03 8.80
N THR A 54 -11.78 -10.75 8.46
CA THR A 54 -10.54 -10.86 9.25
C THR A 54 -9.45 -9.95 8.70
N ILE A 55 -9.35 -9.83 7.38
CA ILE A 55 -8.37 -8.95 6.71
C ILE A 55 -8.91 -7.52 6.69
N VAL A 56 -8.25 -6.59 7.39
CA VAL A 56 -8.72 -5.20 7.50
C VAL A 56 -8.09 -4.25 6.47
N ALA A 57 -6.86 -4.51 6.06
CA ALA A 57 -6.18 -3.77 4.99
C ALA A 57 -4.98 -4.55 4.47
N GLN A 58 -4.53 -4.20 3.27
CA GLN A 58 -3.34 -4.77 2.66
C GLN A 58 -2.37 -3.66 2.22
N PHE A 59 -1.07 -3.88 2.37
CA PHE A 59 -0.02 -2.90 2.06
C PHE A 59 1.06 -3.51 1.16
N TYR A 60 1.41 -2.78 0.10
CA TYR A 60 2.33 -3.23 -0.93
C TYR A 60 3.29 -2.14 -1.39
N GLY A 61 4.34 -2.52 -2.12
CA GLY A 61 5.30 -1.62 -2.75
C GLY A 61 5.52 -1.97 -4.23
N ASP A 62 6.79 -2.09 -4.62
CA ASP A 62 7.30 -2.42 -5.98
C ASP A 62 7.00 -1.37 -7.09
N HIS A 63 5.79 -0.81 -7.12
CA HIS A 63 5.36 0.07 -8.19
C HIS A 63 5.96 1.48 -8.07
N ASN A 64 6.42 1.84 -6.86
CA ASN A 64 6.81 3.19 -6.47
C ASN A 64 5.72 4.22 -6.81
N ARG A 65 4.44 3.83 -6.78
CA ARG A 65 3.29 4.67 -7.10
C ARG A 65 2.36 4.73 -5.91
N ASN A 66 1.58 5.80 -5.84
CA ASN A 66 0.48 5.92 -4.91
C ASN A 66 -0.77 5.35 -5.60
N GLU A 67 -1.09 4.08 -5.33
CA GLU A 67 -2.27 3.43 -5.90
C GLU A 67 -3.13 2.81 -4.79
N LEU A 68 -4.44 2.86 -4.97
CA LEU A 68 -5.41 2.16 -4.15
C LEU A 68 -6.14 1.14 -5.03
N ARG A 69 -6.26 -0.10 -4.55
CA ARG A 69 -7.02 -1.16 -5.21
C ARG A 69 -8.09 -1.68 -4.26
N VAL A 70 -9.28 -1.92 -4.81
CA VAL A 70 -10.42 -2.48 -4.08
C VAL A 70 -10.72 -3.87 -4.62
N PHE A 71 -10.88 -4.83 -3.71
CA PHE A 71 -11.29 -6.19 -4.02
C PHE A 71 -12.81 -6.27 -3.88
N TYR A 72 -13.44 -6.99 -4.80
CA TYR A 72 -14.89 -7.16 -4.81
C TYR A 72 -15.25 -8.64 -4.76
N ASP A 73 -16.38 -8.97 -4.14
CA ASP A 73 -16.95 -10.30 -4.24
C ASP A 73 -17.75 -10.51 -5.54
N SER A 74 -18.35 -11.69 -5.67
CA SER A 74 -19.18 -12.05 -6.83
C SER A 74 -20.46 -11.24 -6.95
N SER A 75 -20.84 -10.50 -5.92
CA SER A 75 -22.00 -9.61 -5.88
C SER A 75 -21.58 -8.14 -6.03
N ASN A 76 -20.32 -7.88 -6.38
CA ASN A 76 -19.75 -6.54 -6.54
C ASN A 76 -19.74 -5.71 -5.24
N LYS A 77 -19.76 -6.36 -4.08
CA LYS A 77 -19.56 -5.72 -2.77
C LYS A 77 -18.05 -5.55 -2.53
N PRO A 78 -17.56 -4.38 -2.08
CA PRO A 78 -16.16 -4.24 -1.71
C PRO A 78 -15.86 -5.06 -0.45
N ILE A 79 -14.79 -5.85 -0.49
CA ILE A 79 -14.45 -6.83 0.57
C ILE A 79 -13.06 -6.63 1.18
N SER A 80 -12.18 -5.90 0.49
CA SER A 80 -10.86 -5.54 1.00
C SER A 80 -10.31 -4.36 0.23
N VAL A 81 -9.42 -3.61 0.87
CA VAL A 81 -8.64 -2.53 0.25
C VAL A 81 -7.15 -2.82 0.33
N SER A 82 -6.42 -2.42 -0.72
CA SER A 82 -4.98 -2.54 -0.84
C SER A 82 -4.35 -1.21 -1.18
N PHE A 83 -3.34 -0.84 -0.41
CA PHE A 83 -2.53 0.35 -0.63
C PHE A 83 -1.20 -0.06 -1.23
N ILE A 84 -0.91 0.41 -2.44
CA ILE A 84 0.40 0.29 -3.06
C ILE A 84 1.09 1.62 -2.80
N MET A 85 2.13 1.57 -1.99
CA MET A 85 2.81 2.74 -1.47
C MET A 85 3.95 3.18 -2.41
N PRO A 86 4.17 4.50 -2.56
CA PRO A 86 5.37 5.01 -3.19
C PRO A 86 6.61 4.68 -2.34
N GLY A 87 7.77 4.67 -2.99
CA GLY A 87 9.04 4.33 -2.34
C GLY A 87 9.90 5.55 -2.00
N LEU A 88 10.93 5.31 -1.20
CA LEU A 88 11.96 6.30 -0.87
C LEU A 88 12.93 6.56 -2.04
N THR A 89 13.10 5.59 -2.94
CA THR A 89 14.03 5.75 -4.05
C THR A 89 13.46 6.70 -5.10
N PRO A 90 14.19 7.75 -5.52
CA PRO A 90 13.75 8.59 -6.62
C PRO A 90 13.94 7.94 -7.98
N ARG A 91 14.69 6.83 -8.03
CA ARG A 91 15.06 6.16 -9.27
C ARG A 91 13.85 5.52 -9.93
N ARG A 92 13.56 5.98 -11.15
CA ARG A 92 12.67 5.29 -12.09
C ARG A 92 13.43 5.04 -13.40
N PRO A 93 13.81 3.78 -13.71
CA PRO A 93 14.66 3.51 -14.88
C PRO A 93 14.06 3.90 -16.23
N THR A 94 12.73 3.88 -16.33
CA THR A 94 11.98 4.05 -17.61
C THR A 94 11.03 5.24 -17.61
N LEU A 95 10.95 6.00 -16.51
CA LEU A 95 10.04 7.13 -16.32
C LEU A 95 10.78 8.27 -15.62
N GLN A 96 10.16 9.45 -15.55
CA GLN A 96 10.68 10.54 -14.73
C GLN A 96 10.78 10.09 -13.27
N GLY A 97 11.89 10.42 -12.61
CA GLY A 97 12.08 10.14 -11.19
C GLY A 97 10.96 10.74 -10.34
N SER A 98 10.64 10.09 -9.22
CA SER A 98 9.68 10.62 -8.26
C SER A 98 10.39 11.17 -7.03
N ASN A 99 9.74 12.08 -6.31
CA ASN A 99 10.21 12.43 -4.97
C ASN A 99 10.16 11.18 -4.06
N PRO A 100 11.10 11.04 -3.11
CA PRO A 100 10.97 10.07 -2.02
C PRO A 100 9.68 10.32 -1.24
N VAL A 101 8.97 9.24 -0.91
CA VAL A 101 7.74 9.32 -0.09
C VAL A 101 7.74 8.20 0.95
N PHE A 102 7.23 8.50 2.15
CA PHE A 102 6.78 7.49 3.10
C PHE A 102 5.33 7.78 3.54
N ARG A 103 4.60 6.74 3.97
CA ARG A 103 3.25 6.86 4.50
C ARG A 103 3.21 6.52 5.98
N GLN A 104 2.54 7.36 6.75
CA GLN A 104 2.07 7.05 8.09
C GLN A 104 0.62 6.57 8.00
N VAL A 105 0.31 5.46 8.65
CA VAL A 105 -1.03 4.86 8.64
C VAL A 105 -1.61 4.91 10.05
N PHE A 106 -2.86 5.35 10.16
CA PHE A 106 -3.60 5.46 11.41
C PHE A 106 -4.68 4.39 11.47
N PHE A 107 -4.83 3.75 12.63
CA PHE A 107 -5.81 2.71 12.87
C PHE A 107 -6.46 2.87 14.23
N ASP A 108 -7.72 2.44 14.33
CA ASP A 108 -8.43 2.37 15.60
C ASP A 108 -7.84 1.23 16.45
N THR A 109 -7.38 1.55 17.66
CA THR A 109 -6.69 0.56 18.50
C THR A 109 -7.62 -0.51 19.08
N SER A 110 -8.93 -0.30 19.06
CA SER A 110 -9.91 -1.28 19.54
C SER A 110 -10.34 -2.23 18.42
N THR A 111 -10.81 -1.68 17.30
CA THR A 111 -11.35 -2.43 16.15
C THR A 111 -10.28 -2.87 15.16
N LYS A 112 -9.08 -2.27 15.22
CA LYS A 112 -8.00 -2.39 14.23
C LYS A 112 -8.39 -1.93 12.82
N ALA A 113 -9.53 -1.25 12.68
CA ALA A 113 -9.94 -0.67 11.41
C ALA A 113 -8.96 0.43 11.00
N LEU A 114 -8.71 0.56 9.70
CA LEU A 114 -7.98 1.69 9.16
C LEU A 114 -8.80 2.97 9.39
N ALA A 115 -8.18 3.99 9.98
CA ALA A 115 -8.81 5.28 10.24
C ALA A 115 -8.42 6.31 9.17
N ASP A 116 -7.13 6.43 8.88
CA ASP A 116 -6.61 7.41 7.92
C ASP A 116 -5.16 7.06 7.51
N PHE A 117 -4.58 7.84 6.58
CA PHE A 117 -3.16 7.83 6.28
C PHE A 117 -2.65 9.21 5.88
N GLN A 118 -1.37 9.48 6.18
CA GLN A 118 -0.66 10.71 5.78
C GLN A 118 0.59 10.35 4.98
N ASP A 119 0.67 10.85 3.75
CA ASP A 119 1.90 10.76 2.96
C ASP A 119 2.82 11.93 3.25
N TYR A 120 4.12 11.65 3.36
CA TYR A 120 5.18 12.63 3.52
C TYR A 120 6.11 12.54 2.33
N VAL A 121 6.29 13.66 1.64
CA VAL A 121 7.12 13.78 0.44
C VAL A 121 8.39 14.57 0.76
N PHE A 122 9.53 14.11 0.25
CA PHE A 122 10.76 14.88 0.27
C PHE A 122 10.94 15.59 -1.07
N PRO A 123 10.90 16.93 -1.15
CA PRO A 123 11.00 17.67 -2.41
C PRO A 123 12.46 17.65 -2.92
N LEU A 124 12.87 16.54 -3.52
CA LEU A 124 14.26 16.25 -3.84
C LEU A 124 14.91 17.29 -4.76
N GLN A 125 14.17 17.78 -5.76
CA GLN A 125 14.69 18.79 -6.69
C GLN A 125 14.94 20.13 -6.00
N GLU A 126 14.00 20.57 -5.15
CA GLU A 126 14.12 21.80 -4.35
C GLU A 126 15.31 21.68 -3.40
N ALA A 127 15.38 20.58 -2.64
CA ALA A 127 16.48 20.33 -1.71
C ALA A 127 17.86 20.36 -2.40
N ASN A 128 17.99 19.75 -3.57
CA ASN A 128 19.25 19.77 -4.35
C ASN A 128 19.57 21.16 -4.91
N TYR A 129 18.57 21.91 -5.37
CA TYR A 129 18.75 23.27 -5.88
C TYR A 129 19.24 24.22 -4.78
N GLU A 130 18.61 24.15 -3.61
CA GLU A 130 18.96 24.94 -2.44
C GLU A 130 20.34 24.62 -1.90
N TRP A 131 20.69 23.34 -1.84
CA TRP A 131 22.02 22.88 -1.46
C TRP A 131 23.09 23.46 -2.38
N ALA A 132 22.88 23.42 -3.70
CA ALA A 132 23.84 23.90 -4.69
C ALA A 132 24.12 25.41 -4.60
N ARG A 133 23.18 26.20 -4.05
CA ARG A 133 23.34 27.66 -3.86
C ARG A 133 23.79 28.05 -2.44
N GLY A 134 24.22 27.08 -1.64
CA GLY A 134 24.74 27.31 -0.28
C GLY A 134 23.65 27.49 0.79
N ASN A 135 22.38 27.19 0.48
CA ASN A 135 21.32 27.16 1.47
C ASN A 135 21.14 25.75 2.02
N HIS A 136 21.76 25.51 3.17
CA HIS A 136 21.74 24.23 3.88
C HIS A 136 20.67 24.15 4.98
N ASN A 137 19.67 25.03 4.94
CA ASN A 137 18.51 24.93 5.84
C ASN A 137 17.74 23.63 5.60
N ASP A 138 16.92 23.24 6.58
CA ASP A 138 16.14 22.00 6.50
C ASP A 138 15.07 22.09 5.39
N HIS A 139 15.24 21.29 4.35
CA HIS A 139 14.28 21.11 3.24
C HIS A 139 13.33 19.93 3.48
N GLY A 140 13.08 19.62 4.76
CA GLY A 140 12.54 18.37 5.28
C GLY A 140 11.23 17.86 4.67
N TRP A 141 10.76 16.76 5.25
CA TRP A 141 9.56 16.07 4.79
C TRP A 141 8.32 16.97 4.85
N LYS A 142 7.66 17.15 3.71
CA LYS A 142 6.40 17.90 3.60
C LYS A 142 5.24 16.91 3.65
N ALA A 143 4.30 17.13 4.57
CA ALA A 143 3.03 16.39 4.55
C ALA A 143 2.26 16.78 3.29
N LEU A 144 1.87 15.80 2.47
CA LEU A 144 0.95 16.06 1.37
C LEU A 144 -0.41 16.44 1.95
N PRO A 145 -1.14 17.41 1.38
CA PRO A 145 -2.51 17.67 1.80
C PRO A 145 -3.30 16.36 1.74
N LEU A 146 -4.07 16.07 2.79
CA LEU A 146 -5.14 15.07 2.68
C LEU A 146 -6.00 15.51 1.49
N TYR A 147 -6.39 14.57 0.63
CA TYR A 147 -7.30 14.88 -0.47
C TYR A 147 -8.59 15.45 0.16
N THR A 148 -8.71 16.78 0.15
CA THR A 148 -9.96 17.46 0.44
C THR A 148 -10.74 17.41 -0.86
N ASP A 149 -11.98 16.92 -0.80
CA ASP A 149 -12.90 16.97 -1.92
C ASP A 149 -13.14 18.45 -2.28
N ASP A 150 -12.41 18.95 -3.28
CA ASP A 150 -12.73 20.19 -4.01
C ASP A 150 -13.67 19.88 -5.19
#